data_AF-A0A5C4VY05-F1
#
_entry.id   AF-A0A5C4VY05-F1
#
_cell.length_a   1.000
_cell.length_b   1.000
_cell.length_c   1.000
_cell.angle_alpha   90.00
_cell.angle_beta   90.00
_cell.angle_gamma   90.00
#
_symmetry.space_group_name_H-M   'P 1'
#
loop_
_entity.id
_entity.type
_entity.pdbx_description
1 polymer ?
#
loop_
_entity_poly.entity_id
_entity_poly.type
_entity_poly.pdbx_seq_one_letter_code
_entity_poly.pdbx_strand_id
1 'polypeptide(L)'
;MAVFGFLSFALGLLGLISPDILLAMLGFEVLDVRAAGDYTPVYMAASSMAAVNMGVYYLFAASADYTPFFRWTVPFRLVTFTVFTTLVLTGAAPGKFFGVGLWEGLGALITGYALWREGKLLPSRQAEPAT
;
A
#
# COMPACT_ATOMS: atom_id res chain seq x y z
N MET A 1 -0.71 -9.47 -7.76
CA MET A 1 0.19 -9.16 -6.63
C MET A 1 1.57 -8.67 -7.06
N ALA A 2 2.25 -9.34 -7.98
CA ALA A 2 3.54 -8.88 -8.52
C ALA A 2 3.49 -7.42 -9.05
N VAL A 3 2.46 -7.06 -9.83
CA VAL A 3 2.27 -5.70 -10.35
C VAL A 3 2.20 -4.67 -9.22
N PHE A 4 1.44 -4.96 -8.16
CA PHE A 4 1.36 -4.06 -7.02
C PHE A 4 2.70 -3.93 -6.29
N GLY A 5 3.40 -5.06 -6.07
CA GLY A 5 4.72 -5.05 -5.45
C GLY A 5 5.72 -4.25 -6.26
N PHE A 6 5.72 -4.42 -7.58
CA PHE A 6 6.56 -3.65 -8.49
C PHE A 6 6.24 -2.15 -8.45
N LEU A 7 4.96 -1.76 -8.48
CA LEU A 7 4.58 -0.35 -8.38
C LEU A 7 4.97 0.26 -7.04
N SER A 8 4.75 -0.45 -5.93
CA SER A 8 5.18 -0.01 -4.59
C SER A 8 6.70 0.18 -4.53
N PHE A 9 7.45 -0.75 -5.11
CA PHE A 9 8.91 -0.67 -5.20
C PHE A 9 9.36 0.54 -6.03
N ALA A 10 8.81 0.70 -7.23
CA ALA A 10 9.17 1.78 -8.14
C ALA A 10 8.81 3.17 -7.58
N LEU A 11 7.62 3.31 -7.01
CA LEU A 11 7.18 4.56 -6.36
C LEU A 11 7.99 4.84 -5.08
N GLY A 12 8.36 3.80 -4.33
CA GLY A 12 9.26 3.95 -3.19
C GLY A 12 10.64 4.46 -3.61
N LEU A 13 11.22 3.91 -4.69
CA LEU A 13 12.49 4.42 -5.24
C LEU A 13 12.34 5.86 -5.74
N LEU A 14 11.23 6.17 -6.42
CA LEU A 14 10.96 7.53 -6.87
C LEU A 14 10.89 8.51 -5.69
N GLY A 15 10.23 8.14 -4.59
CA GLY A 15 10.17 8.98 -3.39
C GLY A 15 11.51 9.18 -2.68
N LEU A 16 12.42 8.20 -2.77
CA LEU A 16 13.79 8.33 -2.26
C LEU A 16 14.67 9.23 -3.15
N ILE A 17 14.51 9.14 -4.46
CA ILE A 17 15.32 9.89 -5.44
C ILE A 17 14.78 11.31 -5.63
N SER A 18 13.45 11.45 -5.70
CA SER A 18 12.75 12.70 -5.99
C SER A 18 11.43 12.80 -5.19
N PRO A 19 11.52 13.14 -3.89
CA PRO A 19 10.34 13.24 -3.02
C PRO A 19 9.33 14.28 -3.52
N ASP A 20 9.79 15.37 -4.13
CA ASP A 20 8.94 16.45 -4.63
C ASP A 20 8.03 16.01 -5.77
N ILE A 21 8.53 15.19 -6.69
CA ILE A 21 7.70 14.59 -7.75
C ILE A 21 6.62 13.71 -7.14
N LEU A 22 6.98 12.89 -6.14
CA LEU A 22 6.02 12.02 -5.47
C LEU A 22 4.95 12.83 -4.71
N LEU A 23 5.34 13.89 -4.00
CA LEU A 23 4.42 14.81 -3.33
C LEU A 23 3.45 15.46 -4.33
N ALA A 24 3.98 15.99 -5.45
CA ALA A 24 3.17 16.63 -6.48
C ALA A 24 2.16 15.67 -7.14
N MET A 25 2.56 14.42 -7.41
CA MET A 25 1.66 13.38 -7.94
C MET A 25 0.51 13.08 -6.97
N LEU A 26 0.79 13.06 -5.68
CA LEU A 26 -0.20 12.85 -4.62
C LEU A 26 -1.06 14.11 -4.38
N GLY A 27 -0.69 15.24 -4.99
CA GLY A 27 -1.40 16.51 -4.89
C GLY A 27 -1.01 17.34 -3.66
N PHE A 28 0.09 17.02 -3.00
CA PHE A 28 0.65 17.84 -1.94
C PHE A 28 1.41 19.03 -2.52
N GLU A 29 1.48 20.10 -1.73
CA GLU A 29 2.29 21.26 -2.04
C GLU A 29 3.78 20.95 -1.86
N VAL A 30 4.59 21.34 -2.85
CA VAL A 30 6.05 21.27 -2.79
C VAL A 30 6.55 22.64 -2.37
N LEU A 31 7.23 22.70 -1.22
CA LEU A 31 7.78 23.94 -0.66
C LEU A 31 9.25 24.08 -1.03
N ASP A 32 9.61 25.19 -1.67
CA ASP A 32 11.01 25.52 -2.01
C ASP A 32 11.84 25.84 -0.77
N VAL A 33 11.22 26.46 0.24
CA VAL A 33 11.84 26.81 1.51
C VAL A 33 11.02 26.21 2.63
N ARG A 34 11.67 25.38 3.46
CA ARG A 34 11.05 24.72 4.61
C ARG A 34 11.51 25.35 5.91
N ALA A 35 10.59 25.52 6.86
CA ALA A 35 10.91 26.05 8.18
C ALA A 35 11.82 25.08 8.96
N ALA A 36 12.61 25.62 9.90
CA ALA A 36 13.37 24.78 10.81
C ALA A 36 12.42 23.88 11.62
N GLY A 37 12.68 22.56 11.62
CA GLY A 37 11.82 21.57 12.25
C GLY A 37 10.75 20.96 11.33
N ASP A 38 10.66 21.37 10.06
CA ASP A 38 9.88 20.63 9.06
C ASP A 38 10.60 19.33 8.68
N TYR A 39 10.16 18.23 9.27
CA TYR A 39 10.69 16.88 9.01
C TYR A 39 9.97 16.16 7.88
N THR A 40 9.14 16.84 7.07
CA THR A 40 8.48 16.24 5.90
C THR A 40 9.46 15.48 4.99
N PRO A 41 10.67 15.99 4.66
CA PRO A 41 11.62 15.24 3.84
C PRO A 41 12.07 13.93 4.49
N VAL A 42 12.27 13.92 5.80
CA VAL A 42 12.68 12.72 6.55
C VAL A 42 11.54 11.70 6.59
N TYR A 43 10.31 12.16 6.86
CA TYR A 43 9.12 11.31 6.79
C TYR A 43 8.90 10.75 5.38
N MET A 44 9.08 11.56 4.34
CA MET A 44 9.02 11.11 2.95
C MET A 44 10.05 10.04 2.65
N ALA A 45 11.31 10.21 3.09
CA ALA A 45 12.35 9.20 2.91
C ALA A 45 12.00 7.89 3.66
N ALA A 46 11.54 7.98 4.91
CA ALA A 46 11.15 6.83 5.72
C ALA A 46 9.95 6.07 5.09
N SER A 47 8.90 6.80 4.70
CA SER A 47 7.73 6.23 4.03
C SER A 47 8.08 5.62 2.67
N SER A 48 8.97 6.25 1.91
CA SER A 48 9.44 5.75 0.62
C SER A 48 10.26 4.46 0.77
N MET A 49 11.15 4.41 1.76
CA MET A 49 11.90 3.19 2.08
C MET A 49 10.97 2.06 2.54
N ALA A 50 9.95 2.36 3.33
CA ALA A 50 8.93 1.38 3.69
C ALA A 50 8.19 0.84 2.44
N ALA A 51 7.86 1.69 1.48
CA ALA A 51 7.24 1.28 0.21
C ALA A 51 8.17 0.39 -0.64
N VAL A 52 9.47 0.67 -0.67
CA VAL A 52 10.50 -0.19 -1.29
C VAL A 52 10.49 -1.58 -0.66
N ASN A 53 10.59 -1.66 0.68
CA ASN A 53 10.61 -2.92 1.41
C ASN A 53 9.34 -3.73 1.16
N MET A 54 8.18 -3.09 1.28
CA MET A 54 6.90 -3.72 0.98
C MET A 54 6.85 -4.21 -0.47
N GLY A 55 7.31 -3.41 -1.43
CA GLY A 55 7.37 -3.81 -2.83
C GLY A 55 8.16 -5.11 -3.04
N VAL A 56 9.35 -5.20 -2.42
CA VAL A 56 10.17 -6.41 -2.44
C VAL A 56 9.47 -7.59 -1.80
N TYR A 57 8.83 -7.43 -0.63
CA TYR A 57 8.08 -8.50 0.02
C TYR A 57 6.93 -9.02 -0.85
N TYR A 58 6.19 -8.13 -1.52
CA TYR A 58 5.13 -8.52 -2.45
C TYR A 58 5.67 -9.27 -3.68
N LEU A 59 6.82 -8.87 -4.20
CA LEU A 59 7.47 -9.54 -5.33
C LEU A 59 7.93 -10.95 -4.95
N PHE A 60 8.58 -11.11 -3.80
CA PHE A 60 9.00 -12.44 -3.31
C PHE A 60 7.80 -13.33 -2.95
N ALA A 61 6.77 -12.78 -2.30
CA ALA A 61 5.55 -13.52 -2.02
C ALA A 61 4.86 -13.96 -3.32
N ALA A 62 4.86 -13.12 -4.36
CA ALA A 62 4.36 -13.47 -5.69
C ALA A 62 5.20 -14.54 -6.39
N SER A 63 6.53 -14.48 -6.32
CA SER A 63 7.38 -15.53 -6.91
C SER A 63 7.28 -16.88 -6.20
N ALA A 64 6.90 -16.88 -4.92
CA ALA A 64 6.74 -18.08 -4.10
C ALA A 64 5.28 -18.54 -3.96
N ASP A 65 4.33 -17.92 -4.67
CA ASP A 65 2.88 -18.16 -4.55
C ASP A 65 2.38 -18.23 -3.09
N TYR A 66 2.94 -17.36 -2.23
CA TYR A 66 2.70 -17.40 -0.80
C TYR A 66 1.31 -16.86 -0.44
N THR A 67 0.32 -17.72 -0.59
CA THR A 67 -1.11 -17.44 -0.44
C THR A 67 -1.50 -16.84 0.92
N PRO A 68 -0.94 -17.29 2.07
CA PRO A 68 -1.24 -16.66 3.37
C PRO A 68 -0.99 -15.16 3.39
N PHE A 69 0.09 -14.69 2.76
CA PHE A 69 0.39 -13.26 2.68
C PHE A 69 -0.71 -12.52 1.92
N PHE A 70 -1.09 -12.98 0.72
CA PHE A 70 -2.14 -12.32 -0.08
C PHE A 70 -3.46 -12.18 0.65
N ARG A 71 -3.82 -13.18 1.46
CA ARG A 71 -5.06 -13.14 2.25
C ARG A 71 -5.04 -12.03 3.29
N TRP A 72 -3.93 -11.86 4.00
CA TRP A 72 -3.77 -10.77 4.96
C TRP A 72 -3.76 -9.40 4.31
N THR A 73 -3.32 -9.28 3.05
CA THR A 73 -3.34 -7.98 2.37
C THR A 73 -4.76 -7.45 2.16
N VAL A 74 -5.78 -8.30 2.02
CA VAL A 74 -7.16 -7.87 1.76
C VAL A 74 -7.70 -6.98 2.90
N PRO A 75 -7.75 -7.42 4.17
CA PRO A 75 -8.23 -6.56 5.25
C PRO A 75 -7.35 -5.33 5.47
N PHE A 76 -6.02 -5.44 5.34
CA PHE A 76 -5.15 -4.27 5.50
C PHE A 76 -5.37 -3.22 4.43
N ARG A 77 -5.57 -3.62 3.17
CA ARG A 77 -5.93 -2.69 2.09
C ARG A 77 -7.28 -2.02 2.31
N LEU A 78 -8.26 -2.72 2.87
CA LEU A 78 -9.54 -2.12 3.23
C LEU A 78 -9.39 -1.10 4.37
N VAL A 79 -8.52 -1.38 5.36
CA VAL A 79 -8.18 -0.40 6.39
C VAL A 79 -7.52 0.82 5.77
N THR A 80 -6.52 0.65 4.90
CA THR A 80 -5.85 1.75 4.21
C THR A 80 -6.82 2.56 3.37
N PHE A 81 -7.68 1.92 2.58
CA PHE A 81 -8.77 2.57 1.83
C PHE A 81 -9.63 3.44 2.74
N THR A 82 -10.05 2.89 3.88
CA THR A 82 -10.91 3.58 4.84
C THR A 82 -10.21 4.81 5.43
N VAL A 83 -8.97 4.66 5.89
CA VAL A 83 -8.19 5.74 6.48
C VAL A 83 -7.93 6.84 5.45
N PHE A 84 -7.43 6.51 4.26
CA PHE A 84 -7.11 7.50 3.23
C PHE A 84 -8.35 8.21 2.70
N THR A 85 -9.45 7.48 2.51
CA THR A 85 -10.73 8.09 2.14
C THR A 85 -11.20 9.05 3.23
N THR A 86 -11.13 8.64 4.50
CA THR A 86 -11.51 9.49 5.63
C THR A 86 -10.68 10.77 5.68
N LEU A 87 -9.36 10.69 5.50
CA LEU A 87 -8.47 11.86 5.49
C LEU A 87 -8.85 12.87 4.39
N VAL A 88 -9.26 12.40 3.22
CA VAL A 88 -9.73 13.31 2.15
C VAL A 88 -11.10 13.89 2.50
N LEU A 89 -12.03 13.07 3.00
CA LEU A 89 -13.38 13.53 3.37
C LEU A 89 -13.38 14.54 4.53
N THR A 90 -12.42 14.45 5.45
CA THR A 90 -12.26 15.42 6.56
C THR A 90 -11.46 16.66 6.15
N GLY A 91 -10.92 16.72 4.92
CA GLY A 91 -10.07 17.81 4.45
C GLY A 91 -8.63 17.78 5.00
N ALA A 92 -8.23 16.71 5.70
CA ALA A 92 -6.87 16.53 6.20
C ALA A 92 -5.86 16.16 5.10
N ALA A 93 -6.33 15.68 3.94
CA ALA A 93 -5.52 15.39 2.77
C ALA A 93 -6.11 15.99 1.48
N PRO A 94 -5.27 16.30 0.46
CA PRO A 94 -5.74 16.82 -0.82
C PRO A 94 -6.69 15.86 -1.55
N GLY A 95 -7.63 16.41 -2.33
CA GLY A 95 -8.59 15.59 -3.09
C GLY A 95 -7.93 14.57 -4.04
N LYS A 96 -6.79 14.93 -4.66
CA LYS A 96 -6.01 14.00 -5.51
C LYS A 96 -5.53 12.75 -4.77
N PHE A 97 -5.31 12.86 -3.45
CA PHE A 97 -4.90 11.73 -2.60
C PHE A 97 -5.96 10.63 -2.51
N PHE A 98 -7.22 10.94 -2.82
CA PHE A 98 -8.29 9.93 -2.88
C PHE A 98 -7.98 8.82 -3.89
N GLY A 99 -7.21 9.13 -4.95
CA GLY A 99 -6.77 8.13 -5.91
C GLY A 99 -6.00 6.97 -5.27
N VAL A 100 -5.20 7.25 -4.22
CA VAL A 100 -4.48 6.22 -3.47
C VAL A 100 -5.45 5.36 -2.67
N GLY A 101 -6.42 5.97 -2.00
CA GLY A 101 -7.48 5.23 -1.31
C GLY A 101 -8.19 4.29 -2.28
N LEU A 102 -8.72 4.82 -3.38
CA LEU A 102 -9.43 4.04 -4.39
C LEU A 102 -8.59 2.87 -4.94
N TRP A 103 -7.30 3.10 -5.17
CA TRP A 103 -6.36 2.05 -5.59
C TRP A 103 -6.26 0.90 -4.57
N GLU A 104 -6.16 1.23 -3.28
CA GLU A 104 -6.14 0.22 -2.21
C GLU A 104 -7.45 -0.57 -2.14
N GLY A 105 -8.59 0.12 -2.24
CA GLY A 105 -9.91 -0.51 -2.25
C GLY A 105 -10.12 -1.46 -3.43
N LEU A 106 -9.81 -1.00 -4.65
CA LEU A 106 -9.87 -1.84 -5.85
C LEU A 106 -8.91 -3.04 -5.76
N GLY A 107 -7.69 -2.82 -5.27
CA GLY A 107 -6.72 -3.89 -5.06
C GLY A 107 -7.20 -4.94 -4.04
N ALA A 108 -7.89 -4.50 -2.98
CA ALA A 108 -8.50 -5.40 -2.00
C ALA A 108 -9.62 -6.25 -2.62
N LEU A 109 -10.50 -5.61 -3.40
CA LEU A 109 -11.62 -6.29 -4.07
C LEU A 109 -11.12 -7.32 -5.08
N ILE A 110 -10.18 -6.93 -5.96
CA ILE A 110 -9.61 -7.83 -6.97
C ILE A 110 -8.91 -9.03 -6.30
N THR A 111 -8.09 -8.77 -5.28
CA THR A 111 -7.38 -9.83 -4.55
C THR A 111 -8.35 -10.77 -3.82
N GLY A 112 -9.30 -10.20 -3.08
CA GLY A 112 -10.29 -10.96 -2.33
C GLY A 112 -11.14 -11.83 -3.25
N TYR A 113 -11.56 -11.28 -4.41
CA TYR A 113 -12.31 -12.02 -5.42
C TYR A 113 -11.50 -13.18 -6.02
N ALA A 114 -10.23 -12.96 -6.36
CA ALA A 114 -9.35 -14.01 -6.87
C ALA A 114 -9.19 -15.16 -5.85
N LEU A 115 -8.91 -14.82 -4.59
CA LEU A 115 -8.78 -15.81 -3.51
C LEU A 115 -10.09 -16.56 -3.23
N TRP A 116 -11.23 -15.88 -3.33
CA TRP A 116 -12.55 -16.50 -3.17
C TRP A 116 -12.83 -17.49 -4.31
N ARG A 117 -12.58 -17.10 -5.56
CA ARG A 117 -12.77 -17.96 -6.74
C ARG A 117 -11.90 -19.22 -6.68
N GLU A 118 -10.70 -19.12 -6.12
CA GLU A 118 -9.79 -20.25 -5.93
C GLU A 118 -10.08 -21.08 -4.67
N GLY A 119 -11.07 -20.71 -3.85
CA GLY A 119 -11.37 -21.39 -2.59
C GLY A 119 -10.29 -21.22 -1.50
N LYS A 120 -9.36 -20.28 -1.68
CA LYS A 120 -8.21 -20.05 -0.81
C LYS A 120 -8.41 -18.92 0.20
N LEU A 121 -9.58 -18.29 0.22
CA LEU A 121 -9.86 -17.13 1.08
C LEU A 121 -9.87 -17.48 2.58
N LEU A 122 -10.44 -18.64 2.96
CA LEU A 122 -10.51 -19.12 4.34
C LEU A 122 -9.43 -20.16 4.61
N PRO A 123 -8.86 -20.26 5.83
CA PRO A 123 -7.84 -21.25 6.10
C PRO A 123 -8.52 -22.61 6.04
N SER A 124 -7.91 -23.58 5.38
CA SER A 124 -8.37 -24.96 5.49
C SER A 124 -8.34 -25.32 6.98
N ARG A 125 -9.48 -25.69 7.57
CA ARG A 125 -9.49 -26.27 8.92
C ARG A 125 -8.59 -27.51 8.85
N GLN A 126 -7.40 -27.45 9.43
CA GLN A 126 -6.66 -28.66 9.75
C GLN A 126 -7.52 -29.39 10.77
N ALA A 127 -8.01 -30.58 10.40
CA ALA A 127 -8.63 -31.48 11.36
C ALA A 127 -7.58 -31.76 12.43
N GLU A 128 -7.86 -31.41 13.69
CA GLU A 128 -7.04 -31.84 14.81
C GLU A 128 -6.92 -33.36 14.75
N PRO A 129 -5.72 -33.94 14.88
CA PRO A 129 -5.60 -35.38 15.08
C PRO A 129 -6.31 -35.71 16.39
N ALA A 130 -7.36 -36.52 16.31
CA ALA A 130 -8.03 -37.06 17.49
C ALA A 130 -6.99 -37.88 18.28
N THR A 131 -6.56 -37.34 19.42
CA THR A 131 -5.80 -38.06 20.45
C THR A 131 -6.75 -38.83 21.34
#